data_AF-A0A850BGG1-F1
#
_entry.id   AF-A0A850BGG1-F1
#
_cell.length_a   1.000
_cell.length_b   1.000
_cell.length_c   1.000
_cell.angle_alpha   90.00
_cell.angle_beta   90.00
_cell.angle_gamma   90.00
#
_symmetry.space_group_name_H-M   'P 1'
#
loop_
_entity.id
_entity.type
_entity.pdbx_description
1 polymer ?
#
loop_
_entity_poly.entity_id
_entity_poly.type
_entity_poly.pdbx_seq_one_letter_code
_entity_poly.pdbx_strand_id
1 'polypeptide(L)'
;MSNSFILKSARAALPGFFFTALVPLAMALSACSGSDDVPDTSGTAPPIPPPTPDALPAGAISFFNATSCPVNWTPFAEAKGRFLVPTIGQDPPLKTVGEPLKDGEDRMHSHAVTAEADLDAVSYAGIAGEANHGVAGQQKVTLAAPAAKVSSGLPYVQLLACKKLGSIQAGAVPVPKGFLMFWNGASCPAGYSQPIATQGRMLVGVPKDAPPGLSFGGKSLASAEDRKHGHDVAGSFMTSPHGIALASGCCADGYAKDGQYDYAGATDEGNAGLPVIQLLQCQKM
;
A
#
# COMPACT_ATOMS: atom_id res chain seq x y z
N MET A 1 1.64 -2.52 27.06
CA MET A 1 1.00 -1.50 27.92
C MET A 1 0.03 -0.75 27.02
N SER A 2 -1.26 -1.10 27.11
CA SER A 2 -2.30 -0.60 26.19
C SER A 2 -3.06 0.52 26.88
N ASN A 3 -2.96 1.74 26.34
CA ASN A 3 -3.70 2.91 26.83
C ASN A 3 -5.00 3.06 26.04
N SER A 4 -6.13 2.78 26.70
CA SER A 4 -7.47 3.01 26.17
C SER A 4 -7.89 4.46 26.45
N PHE A 5 -8.15 5.25 25.42
CA PHE A 5 -8.73 6.60 25.55
C PHE A 5 -10.26 6.52 25.43
N ILE A 6 -10.96 7.04 26.44
CA ILE A 6 -12.43 7.14 26.49
C ILE A 6 -12.82 8.59 26.17
N LEU A 7 -13.53 8.82 25.06
CA LEU A 7 -14.20 10.10 24.80
C LEU A 7 -15.65 10.05 25.31
N LYS A 8 -15.98 10.90 26.28
CA LYS A 8 -17.35 11.22 26.69
C LYS A 8 -17.85 12.39 25.84
N SER A 9 -18.97 12.22 25.13
CA SER A 9 -19.73 13.32 24.54
C SER A 9 -21.17 13.29 25.03
N ALA A 10 -21.65 14.42 25.53
CA ALA A 10 -22.95 14.62 26.15
C ALA A 10 -24.03 14.93 25.11
N ARG A 11 -25.23 14.36 25.30
CA ARG A 11 -26.45 14.56 24.50
C ARG A 11 -27.08 15.94 24.73
N ALA A 12 -27.71 16.47 23.67
CA ALA A 12 -28.89 17.33 23.77
C ALA A 12 -29.95 16.82 22.77
N ALA A 13 -31.20 16.72 23.21
CA ALA A 13 -32.33 16.14 22.47
C ALA A 13 -33.26 17.23 21.92
N LEU A 14 -33.75 17.05 20.69
CA LEU A 14 -34.92 17.73 20.11
C LEU A 14 -35.74 16.71 19.29
N PRO A 15 -37.09 16.78 19.27
CA PRO A 15 -37.93 15.84 18.54
C PRO A 15 -38.36 16.37 17.17
N GLY A 16 -38.47 15.48 16.18
CA GLY A 16 -39.37 15.70 15.04
C GLY A 16 -38.89 15.23 13.66
N PHE A 17 -39.74 14.38 13.05
CA PHE A 17 -39.93 14.09 11.62
C PHE A 17 -39.21 12.91 10.95
N PHE A 18 -40.06 12.07 10.34
CA PHE A 18 -39.79 10.89 9.53
C PHE A 18 -39.00 11.22 8.26
N PHE A 19 -37.89 10.50 8.06
CA PHE A 19 -37.33 10.17 6.74
C PHE A 19 -36.68 8.79 6.83
N THR A 20 -36.96 7.89 5.89
CA THR A 20 -36.12 6.72 5.58
C THR A 20 -34.74 7.23 5.18
N ALA A 21 -33.81 7.26 6.12
CA ALA A 21 -32.45 7.67 5.88
C ALA A 21 -31.56 6.41 5.77
N LEU A 22 -30.95 6.22 4.60
CA LEU A 22 -29.60 5.66 4.57
C LEU A 22 -28.80 6.51 5.57
N VAL A 23 -28.30 5.90 6.64
CA VAL A 23 -27.41 6.58 7.58
C VAL A 23 -26.02 6.58 6.95
N PRO A 24 -25.48 7.73 6.47
CA PRO A 24 -24.07 7.79 6.15
C PRO A 24 -23.31 7.80 7.47
N LEU A 25 -22.64 6.70 7.78
CA LEU A 25 -21.74 6.61 8.93
C LEU A 25 -20.49 7.46 8.62
N ALA A 26 -20.54 8.75 8.98
CA ALA A 26 -19.39 9.63 8.91
C ALA A 26 -18.46 9.34 10.08
N MET A 27 -17.44 8.51 9.86
CA MET A 27 -16.32 8.38 10.80
C MET A 27 -15.45 9.63 10.72
N ALA A 28 -15.46 10.45 11.78
CA ALA A 28 -14.51 11.55 11.93
C ALA A 28 -13.16 11.00 12.41
N LEU A 29 -12.23 10.80 11.49
CA LEU A 29 -10.83 10.54 11.82
C LEU A 29 -10.17 11.86 12.26
N SER A 30 -9.72 11.90 13.51
CA SER A 30 -8.90 12.99 14.03
C SER A 30 -7.53 12.96 13.35
N ALA A 31 -7.29 13.89 12.43
CA ALA A 31 -6.00 14.08 11.80
C ALA A 31 -5.01 14.63 12.84
N CYS A 32 -4.01 13.84 13.19
CA CYS A 32 -2.83 14.36 13.86
C CYS A 32 -2.07 15.23 12.86
N SER A 33 -2.13 16.54 13.05
CA SER A 33 -1.36 17.54 12.30
C SER A 33 0.11 17.41 12.69
N GLY A 34 0.85 16.57 11.97
CA GLY A 34 2.31 16.50 12.04
C GLY A 34 2.91 17.62 11.19
N SER A 35 3.37 18.68 11.85
CA SER A 35 4.17 19.74 11.25
C SER A 35 5.62 19.27 11.20
N ASP A 36 6.01 18.58 10.14
CA ASP A 36 7.42 18.38 9.82
C ASP A 36 7.78 19.34 8.68
N ASP A 37 8.36 20.48 9.07
CA ASP A 37 9.10 21.37 8.18
C ASP A 37 10.29 20.59 7.61
N VAL A 38 10.05 19.83 6.53
CA VAL A 38 11.14 19.31 5.69
C VAL A 38 11.63 20.49 4.86
N PRO A 39 12.89 20.94 5.01
CA PRO A 39 13.42 21.98 4.15
C PRO A 39 13.40 21.48 2.72
N ASP A 40 12.64 22.18 1.87
CA ASP A 40 12.67 22.05 0.43
C ASP A 40 14.08 22.41 -0.07
N THR A 41 14.94 21.42 -0.13
CA THR A 41 16.19 21.53 -0.89
C THR A 41 15.88 21.28 -2.36
N SER A 42 15.14 22.19 -2.98
CA SER A 42 15.07 22.38 -4.43
C SER A 42 16.43 22.90 -4.95
N GLY A 43 17.52 22.24 -4.53
CA GLY A 43 18.86 22.52 -5.00
C GLY A 43 18.92 22.17 -6.47
N THR A 44 19.09 23.19 -7.31
CA THR A 44 19.34 23.03 -8.74
C THR A 44 20.48 22.02 -8.91
N ALA A 45 20.19 20.88 -9.55
CA ALA A 45 21.20 19.84 -9.76
C ALA A 45 22.44 20.46 -10.42
N PRO A 46 23.64 20.31 -9.83
CA PRO A 46 24.84 20.94 -10.35
C PRO A 46 25.16 20.41 -11.76
N PRO A 47 25.76 21.24 -12.64
CA PRO A 47 26.19 20.80 -13.96
C PRO A 47 27.18 19.64 -13.84
N ILE A 48 26.97 18.60 -14.64
CA ILE A 48 27.78 17.36 -14.61
C ILE A 48 29.19 17.71 -15.12
N PRO A 49 30.28 17.43 -14.35
CA PRO A 49 31.65 17.62 -14.82
C PRO A 49 31.95 16.77 -16.07
N PRO A 50 32.99 17.10 -16.86
CA PRO A 50 33.35 16.32 -18.04
C PRO A 50 33.56 14.84 -17.66
N PRO A 51 33.05 13.89 -18.48
CA PRO A 51 32.99 12.50 -18.08
C PRO A 51 34.38 11.89 -17.97
N THR A 52 34.73 11.42 -16.78
CA THR A 52 35.79 10.42 -16.61
C THR A 52 35.40 9.18 -17.42
N PRO A 53 36.34 8.54 -18.15
CA PRO A 53 36.05 7.29 -18.85
C PRO A 53 35.39 6.27 -17.91
N ASP A 54 34.19 5.82 -18.25
CA ASP A 54 33.42 4.90 -17.41
C ASP A 54 33.55 3.45 -17.92
N ALA A 55 33.78 2.51 -17.00
CA ALA A 55 34.05 1.11 -17.30
C ALA A 55 32.80 0.23 -17.41
N LEU A 56 31.59 0.82 -17.41
CA LEU A 56 30.36 0.04 -17.48
C LEU A 56 30.14 -0.51 -18.90
N PRO A 57 29.67 -1.76 -19.05
CA PRO A 57 29.27 -2.28 -20.36
C PRO A 57 28.09 -1.51 -20.97
N ALA A 58 27.96 -1.53 -22.29
CA ALA A 58 26.77 -1.08 -22.97
C ALA A 58 25.52 -1.79 -22.41
N GLY A 59 24.40 -1.07 -22.34
CA GLY A 59 23.14 -1.56 -21.82
C GLY A 59 23.00 -1.54 -20.30
N ALA A 60 24.02 -1.12 -19.55
CA ALA A 60 23.91 -0.87 -18.12
C ALA A 60 22.84 0.20 -17.84
N ILE A 61 22.01 -0.01 -16.81
CA ILE A 61 20.89 0.86 -16.42
C ILE A 61 21.07 1.27 -14.96
N SER A 62 21.13 2.58 -14.71
CA SER A 62 21.28 3.15 -13.37
C SER A 62 20.39 4.36 -13.20
N PHE A 63 20.12 4.71 -11.94
CA PHE A 63 19.53 5.99 -11.56
C PHE A 63 20.58 7.08 -11.48
N PHE A 64 20.19 8.29 -11.87
CA PHE A 64 20.98 9.51 -11.81
C PHE A 64 20.15 10.61 -11.14
N ASN A 65 20.78 11.34 -10.20
CA ASN A 65 20.22 12.56 -9.65
C ASN A 65 20.49 13.74 -10.60
N ALA A 66 19.82 13.72 -11.75
CA ALA A 66 19.98 14.70 -12.83
C ALA A 66 18.72 14.77 -13.69
N THR A 67 18.55 15.89 -14.40
CA THR A 67 17.43 16.09 -15.35
C THR A 67 17.74 15.55 -16.75
N SER A 68 18.99 15.22 -17.03
CA SER A 68 19.44 14.62 -18.30
C SER A 68 20.47 13.52 -18.05
N CYS A 69 20.54 12.58 -18.99
CA CYS A 69 21.52 11.51 -18.91
C CYS A 69 22.92 12.01 -19.26
N PRO A 70 23.98 11.45 -18.66
CA PRO A 70 25.36 11.77 -19.03
C PRO A 70 25.65 11.48 -20.51
N VAL A 71 26.77 12.01 -21.02
CA VAL A 71 27.28 11.67 -22.35
C VAL A 71 27.44 10.15 -22.47
N ASN A 72 27.03 9.57 -23.61
CA ASN A 72 26.96 8.13 -23.88
C ASN A 72 25.90 7.35 -23.09
N TRP A 73 24.96 8.05 -22.47
CA TRP A 73 23.77 7.48 -21.86
C TRP A 73 22.50 8.09 -22.50
N THR A 74 21.40 7.37 -22.42
CA THR A 74 20.08 7.83 -22.89
C THR A 74 19.02 7.59 -21.83
N PRO A 75 17.97 8.41 -21.72
CA PRO A 75 16.84 8.12 -20.82
C PRO A 75 16.26 6.74 -21.09
N PHE A 76 16.05 5.96 -20.03
CA PHE A 76 15.44 4.64 -20.11
C PHE A 76 13.92 4.78 -19.86
N ALA A 77 13.16 4.94 -20.94
CA ALA A 77 11.76 5.33 -20.90
C ALA A 77 10.87 4.31 -20.16
N GLU A 78 11.19 3.02 -20.25
CA GLU A 78 10.41 1.93 -19.68
C GLU A 78 10.40 1.93 -18.14
N ALA A 79 11.39 2.56 -17.50
CA ALA A 79 11.45 2.71 -16.05
C ALA A 79 10.72 3.94 -15.50
N LYS A 80 10.17 4.80 -16.37
CA LYS A 80 9.48 6.03 -15.95
C LYS A 80 8.36 5.71 -14.97
N GLY A 81 8.45 6.26 -13.76
CA GLY A 81 7.45 6.08 -12.70
C GLY A 81 7.37 4.66 -12.15
N ARG A 82 8.42 3.84 -12.29
CA ARG A 82 8.44 2.44 -11.84
C ARG A 82 9.66 2.13 -10.97
N PHE A 83 9.48 1.25 -9.99
CA PHE A 83 10.59 0.69 -9.23
C PHE A 83 11.30 -0.38 -10.04
N LEU A 84 12.64 -0.38 -10.03
CA LEU A 84 13.44 -1.45 -10.64
C LEU A 84 13.54 -2.63 -9.67
N VAL A 85 13.10 -3.80 -10.10
CA VAL A 85 13.19 -5.05 -9.34
C VAL A 85 14.01 -6.07 -10.14
N PRO A 86 14.95 -6.81 -9.54
CA PRO A 86 15.67 -7.87 -10.24
C PRO A 86 14.74 -8.97 -10.74
N THR A 87 14.95 -9.46 -11.97
CA THR A 87 14.30 -10.67 -12.50
C THR A 87 14.66 -11.91 -11.68
N ILE A 88 13.89 -12.98 -11.84
CA ILE A 88 14.16 -14.29 -11.23
C ILE A 88 14.72 -15.23 -12.28
N GLY A 89 15.83 -15.89 -11.97
CA GLY A 89 16.50 -16.82 -12.86
C GLY A 89 16.61 -16.27 -14.29
N GLN A 90 16.08 -17.04 -15.25
CA GLN A 90 16.11 -16.69 -16.67
C GLN A 90 14.85 -15.98 -17.16
N ASP A 91 14.02 -15.44 -16.26
CA ASP A 91 12.81 -14.72 -16.64
C ASP A 91 13.17 -13.50 -17.50
N PRO A 92 12.42 -13.24 -18.59
CA PRO A 92 12.71 -12.15 -19.49
C PRO A 92 12.56 -10.80 -18.76
N PRO A 93 13.46 -9.83 -19.01
CA PRO A 93 13.33 -8.49 -18.45
C PRO A 93 12.16 -7.72 -19.10
N LEU A 94 11.93 -6.50 -18.61
CA LEU A 94 10.89 -5.56 -19.06
C LEU A 94 9.45 -5.96 -18.71
N LYS A 95 9.26 -6.94 -17.83
CA LYS A 95 7.94 -7.23 -17.26
C LYS A 95 7.54 -6.11 -16.31
N THR A 96 6.35 -5.55 -16.53
CA THR A 96 5.80 -4.46 -15.72
C THR A 96 4.56 -4.92 -14.98
N VAL A 97 4.35 -4.35 -13.80
CA VAL A 97 3.12 -4.51 -13.00
C VAL A 97 2.70 -3.14 -12.51
N GLY A 98 1.39 -2.89 -12.48
CA GLY A 98 0.81 -1.64 -12.02
C GLY A 98 1.00 -0.45 -12.96
N GLU A 99 0.27 0.62 -12.67
CA GLU A 99 0.33 1.89 -13.40
C GLU A 99 1.46 2.78 -12.89
N PRO A 100 2.29 3.35 -13.78
CA PRO A 100 3.41 4.22 -13.39
C PRO A 100 2.97 5.36 -12.46
N LEU A 101 3.86 5.72 -11.53
CA LEU A 101 3.71 6.93 -10.73
C LEU A 101 3.91 8.17 -11.61
N LYS A 102 3.09 9.19 -11.37
CA LYS A 102 3.34 10.58 -11.79
C LYS A 102 4.41 11.20 -10.89
N ASP A 103 4.90 12.36 -11.31
CA ASP A 103 5.87 13.15 -10.54
C ASP A 103 5.28 13.53 -9.17
N GLY A 104 6.01 13.24 -8.09
CA GLY A 104 5.60 13.49 -6.70
C GLY A 104 4.29 12.82 -6.25
N GLU A 105 3.81 11.78 -6.95
CA GLU A 105 2.52 11.17 -6.67
C GLU A 105 2.46 10.45 -5.30
N ASP A 106 1.54 10.87 -4.44
CA ASP A 106 1.06 10.04 -3.34
C ASP A 106 0.02 9.03 -3.87
N ARG A 107 0.40 7.75 -3.92
CA ARG A 107 -0.46 6.68 -4.42
C ARG A 107 -1.53 6.37 -3.37
N MET A 108 -2.78 6.65 -3.69
CA MET A 108 -3.92 6.30 -2.86
C MET A 108 -4.37 4.85 -3.11
N HIS A 109 -4.84 4.15 -2.08
CA HIS A 109 -5.42 2.82 -2.18
C HIS A 109 -6.61 2.64 -1.22
N SER A 110 -7.46 1.65 -1.49
CA SER A 110 -8.67 1.32 -0.71
C SER A 110 -9.03 -0.14 -0.91
N HIS A 111 -9.79 -0.69 0.03
CA HIS A 111 -10.34 -2.04 -0.04
C HIS A 111 -11.86 -2.03 0.20
N ALA A 112 -12.56 -3.08 -0.19
CA ALA A 112 -13.90 -3.36 0.31
C ALA A 112 -13.81 -4.05 1.67
N VAL A 113 -14.64 -3.64 2.63
CA VAL A 113 -14.72 -4.26 3.95
C VAL A 113 -15.97 -5.13 4.01
N THR A 114 -15.82 -6.35 4.51
CA THR A 114 -16.95 -7.19 4.92
C THR A 114 -16.75 -7.64 6.37
N ALA A 115 -17.72 -7.38 7.23
CA ALA A 115 -17.71 -7.78 8.62
C ALA A 115 -19.08 -8.30 9.07
N GLU A 116 -19.10 -9.05 10.16
CA GLU A 116 -20.33 -9.59 10.73
C GLU A 116 -20.43 -9.21 12.21
N ALA A 117 -21.65 -9.00 12.69
CA ALA A 117 -21.96 -8.90 14.10
C ALA A 117 -23.22 -9.70 14.42
N ASP A 118 -23.22 -10.38 15.56
CA ASP A 118 -24.38 -11.09 16.08
C ASP A 118 -25.15 -10.16 17.03
N LEU A 119 -26.42 -9.89 16.71
CA LEU A 119 -27.30 -9.13 17.60
C LEU A 119 -27.87 -10.05 18.67
N ASP A 120 -27.76 -9.66 19.93
CA ASP A 120 -28.25 -10.41 21.08
C ASP A 120 -29.77 -10.33 21.15
N ALA A 121 -30.40 -11.41 21.63
CA ALA A 121 -31.84 -11.42 21.86
C ALA A 121 -32.22 -10.76 23.19
N VAL A 122 -33.38 -10.10 23.19
CA VAL A 122 -34.12 -9.70 24.39
C VAL A 122 -35.60 -10.09 24.23
N SER A 123 -36.23 -10.43 25.34
CA SER A 123 -37.65 -10.78 25.42
C SER A 123 -38.40 -9.80 26.31
N TYR A 124 -39.67 -9.58 25.98
CA TYR A 124 -40.55 -8.67 26.71
C TYR A 124 -41.91 -9.30 26.96
N ALA A 125 -42.46 -9.06 28.14
CA ALA A 125 -43.84 -9.40 28.45
C ALA A 125 -44.77 -8.27 28.02
N GLY A 126 -46.00 -8.60 27.61
CA GLY A 126 -47.01 -7.60 27.32
C GLY A 126 -46.97 -7.01 25.92
N ILE A 127 -46.06 -7.39 25.02
CA ILE A 127 -45.86 -6.67 23.74
C ILE A 127 -46.15 -7.52 22.51
N ALA A 128 -46.80 -8.67 22.69
CA ALA A 128 -47.10 -9.60 21.62
C ALA A 128 -48.30 -9.08 20.80
N GLY A 129 -48.04 -8.54 19.62
CA GLY A 129 -49.08 -8.02 18.73
C GLY A 129 -48.55 -7.47 17.40
N GLU A 130 -49.48 -7.18 16.48
CA GLU A 130 -49.22 -6.69 15.11
C GLU A 130 -48.63 -5.27 15.08
N ALA A 131 -48.51 -4.54 16.19
CA ALA A 131 -48.08 -3.14 16.14
C ALA A 131 -46.55 -2.93 16.08
N ASN A 132 -45.73 -3.98 16.20
CA ASN A 132 -44.27 -3.87 16.37
C ASN A 132 -43.47 -4.20 15.09
N HIS A 133 -43.94 -3.77 13.92
CA HIS A 133 -43.35 -4.13 12.62
C HIS A 133 -42.05 -3.41 12.22
N GLY A 134 -41.44 -2.63 13.12
CA GLY A 134 -40.24 -1.82 12.83
C GLY A 134 -39.02 -2.13 13.71
N VAL A 135 -39.11 -3.14 14.59
CA VAL A 135 -38.02 -3.51 15.49
C VAL A 135 -37.10 -4.54 14.85
N ALA A 136 -35.80 -4.38 15.04
CA ALA A 136 -34.82 -5.36 14.60
C ALA A 136 -34.96 -6.66 15.41
N GLY A 137 -34.84 -7.80 14.74
CA GLY A 137 -34.76 -9.10 15.37
C GLY A 137 -33.31 -9.50 15.71
N GLN A 138 -33.17 -10.49 16.59
CA GLN A 138 -31.95 -11.25 16.79
C GLN A 138 -31.53 -11.83 15.45
N GLN A 139 -30.36 -11.41 14.96
CA GLN A 139 -29.82 -11.89 13.71
C GLN A 139 -28.34 -11.57 13.63
N LYS A 140 -27.67 -12.28 12.74
CA LYS A 140 -26.38 -11.86 12.24
C LYS A 140 -26.57 -10.74 11.22
N VAL A 141 -25.94 -9.60 11.44
CA VAL A 141 -25.91 -8.50 10.48
C VAL A 141 -24.58 -8.48 9.74
N THR A 142 -24.63 -8.32 8.42
CA THR A 142 -23.46 -8.14 7.58
C THR A 142 -23.23 -6.66 7.32
N LEU A 143 -22.04 -6.18 7.65
CA LEU A 143 -21.56 -4.84 7.34
C LEU A 143 -20.72 -4.93 6.08
N ALA A 144 -21.14 -4.26 5.01
CA ALA A 144 -20.39 -4.18 3.76
C ALA A 144 -20.27 -2.73 3.31
N ALA A 145 -19.04 -2.25 3.15
CA ALA A 145 -18.77 -0.89 2.69
C ALA A 145 -17.39 -0.79 2.01
N PRO A 146 -17.22 0.09 1.02
CA PRO A 146 -15.89 0.47 0.59
C PRO A 146 -15.19 1.26 1.70
N ALA A 147 -13.93 0.92 1.99
CA ALA A 147 -13.07 1.76 2.80
C ALA A 147 -12.72 3.04 2.01
N ALA A 148 -12.57 4.14 2.73
CA ALA A 148 -12.08 5.39 2.14
C ALA A 148 -10.68 5.17 1.55
N LYS A 149 -10.37 5.90 0.47
CA LYS A 149 -9.01 5.90 -0.09
C LYS A 149 -8.06 6.59 0.87
N VAL A 150 -6.95 5.93 1.18
CA VAL A 150 -5.88 6.45 2.03
C VAL A 150 -4.54 6.36 1.31
N SER A 151 -3.59 7.22 1.72
CA SER A 151 -2.21 7.16 1.22
C SER A 151 -1.64 5.75 1.44
N SER A 152 -0.93 5.25 0.43
CA SER A 152 -0.12 4.03 0.56
C SER A 152 1.15 4.25 1.37
N GLY A 153 1.51 5.51 1.67
CA GLY A 153 2.69 5.86 2.45
C GLY A 153 4.00 5.39 1.83
N LEU A 154 4.04 5.16 0.51
CA LEU A 154 5.21 4.64 -0.18
C LEU A 154 6.38 5.63 -0.08
N PRO A 155 7.49 5.29 0.60
CA PRO A 155 8.64 6.17 0.68
C PRO A 155 9.51 5.96 -0.56
N TYR A 156 9.58 6.97 -1.44
CA TYR A 156 10.42 6.90 -2.64
C TYR A 156 11.04 8.26 -3.00
N VAL A 157 12.07 8.18 -3.84
CA VAL A 157 12.65 9.32 -4.55
C VAL A 157 12.60 9.04 -6.04
N GLN A 158 12.22 10.05 -6.83
CA GLN A 158 12.22 9.96 -8.29
C GLN A 158 13.57 10.40 -8.83
N LEU A 159 14.25 9.48 -9.49
CA LEU A 159 15.54 9.70 -10.14
C LEU A 159 15.44 9.31 -11.62
N LEU A 160 16.23 9.96 -12.46
CA LEU A 160 16.27 9.65 -13.88
C LEU A 160 16.97 8.30 -14.10
N ALA A 161 16.25 7.32 -14.63
CA ALA A 161 16.85 6.08 -15.10
C ALA A 161 17.50 6.33 -16.47
N CYS A 162 18.78 6.02 -16.59
CA CYS A 162 19.52 6.12 -17.85
C CYS A 162 20.10 4.77 -18.24
N LYS A 163 20.16 4.51 -19.54
CA LYS A 163 20.80 3.34 -20.15
C LYS A 163 22.07 3.74 -20.89
N LYS A 164 23.16 3.02 -20.65
CA LYS A 164 24.43 3.22 -21.35
C LYS A 164 24.34 2.75 -22.80
N LEU A 165 24.78 3.60 -23.73
CA LEU A 165 24.84 3.29 -25.16
C LEU A 165 26.23 2.78 -25.58
N GLY A 166 27.29 3.40 -25.06
CA GLY A 166 28.66 3.16 -25.49
C GLY A 166 29.29 1.88 -24.91
N SER A 167 30.30 1.36 -25.60
CA SER A 167 31.20 0.34 -25.05
C SER A 167 32.04 0.90 -23.90
N ILE A 168 32.79 0.01 -23.24
CA ILE A 168 33.80 0.41 -22.24
C ILE A 168 34.78 1.39 -22.89
N GLN A 169 35.03 2.52 -22.22
CA GLN A 169 35.96 3.53 -22.70
C GLN A 169 37.41 3.13 -22.35
N ALA A 170 38.35 3.33 -23.27
CA ALA A 170 39.76 3.05 -23.04
C ALA A 170 40.30 3.90 -21.86
N GLY A 171 41.13 3.29 -21.01
CA GLY A 171 41.68 3.95 -19.82
C GLY A 171 40.71 4.08 -18.64
N ALA A 172 39.49 3.53 -18.74
CA ALA A 172 38.56 3.51 -17.62
C ALA A 172 39.06 2.62 -16.48
N VAL A 173 38.86 3.07 -15.24
CA VAL A 173 39.16 2.29 -14.04
C VAL A 173 38.22 1.07 -13.98
N PRO A 174 38.73 -0.16 -13.84
CA PRO A 174 37.89 -1.35 -13.80
C PRO A 174 36.81 -1.29 -12.72
N VAL A 175 35.62 -1.78 -13.05
CA VAL A 175 34.51 -1.92 -12.09
C VAL A 175 34.91 -2.91 -10.99
N PRO A 176 34.77 -2.54 -9.70
CA PRO A 176 35.14 -3.41 -8.59
C PRO A 176 34.25 -4.65 -8.52
N LYS A 177 34.81 -5.75 -8.00
CA LYS A 177 34.05 -6.98 -7.72
C LYS A 177 32.90 -6.71 -6.76
N GLY A 178 31.77 -7.37 -6.97
CA GLY A 178 30.56 -7.17 -6.17
C GLY A 178 29.68 -6.01 -6.62
N PHE A 179 30.11 -5.19 -7.59
CA PHE A 179 29.30 -4.08 -8.10
C PHE A 179 28.03 -4.59 -8.79
N LEU A 180 26.88 -4.06 -8.38
CA LEU A 180 25.55 -4.42 -8.90
C LEU A 180 25.04 -3.38 -9.88
N MET A 181 24.46 -3.84 -10.99
CA MET A 181 23.91 -2.96 -12.03
C MET A 181 22.76 -3.65 -12.77
N PHE A 182 21.83 -2.88 -13.32
CA PHE A 182 20.69 -3.43 -14.07
C PHE A 182 20.97 -3.46 -15.59
N TRP A 183 20.31 -4.39 -16.28
CA TRP A 183 20.27 -4.54 -17.72
C TRP A 183 18.86 -4.92 -18.18
N ASN A 184 18.51 -4.55 -19.40
CA ASN A 184 17.29 -5.01 -20.06
C ASN A 184 17.55 -6.16 -21.06
N GLY A 185 18.72 -6.79 -21.00
CA GLY A 185 19.07 -7.98 -21.78
C GLY A 185 18.76 -9.28 -21.02
N ALA A 186 18.66 -10.39 -21.76
CA ALA A 186 18.35 -11.71 -21.19
C ALA A 186 19.54 -12.38 -20.46
N SER A 187 20.75 -11.85 -20.60
CA SER A 187 21.96 -12.40 -19.96
C SER A 187 22.89 -11.29 -19.48
N CYS A 188 23.68 -11.62 -18.46
CA CYS A 188 24.69 -10.71 -17.94
C CYS A 188 25.85 -10.56 -18.93
N PRO A 189 26.42 -9.36 -19.07
CA PRO A 189 27.61 -9.16 -19.91
C PRO A 189 28.81 -9.94 -19.37
N ALA A 190 29.83 -10.13 -20.22
CA ALA A 190 31.04 -10.87 -19.85
C ALA A 190 31.67 -10.35 -18.54
N GLY A 191 32.01 -11.27 -17.65
CA GLY A 191 32.58 -10.96 -16.34
C GLY A 191 31.57 -10.50 -15.28
N TYR A 192 30.28 -10.65 -15.54
CA TYR A 192 29.19 -10.47 -14.59
C TYR A 192 28.35 -11.74 -14.45
N SER A 193 27.65 -11.91 -13.33
CA SER A 193 26.65 -12.97 -13.12
C SER A 193 25.44 -12.43 -12.37
N GLN A 194 24.28 -13.06 -12.52
CA GLN A 194 23.08 -12.65 -11.78
C GLN A 194 23.15 -13.18 -10.34
N PRO A 195 23.13 -12.32 -9.32
CA PRO A 195 23.12 -12.78 -7.93
C PRO A 195 21.75 -13.36 -7.58
N ILE A 196 21.75 -14.55 -6.95
CA ILE A 196 20.51 -15.20 -6.48
C ILE A 196 19.85 -14.41 -5.35
N ALA A 197 20.64 -13.78 -4.49
CA ALA A 197 20.17 -13.12 -3.27
C ALA A 197 19.21 -11.95 -3.52
N THR A 198 19.25 -11.32 -4.71
CA THR A 198 18.46 -10.11 -5.01
C THR A 198 17.24 -10.38 -5.89
N GLN A 199 17.09 -11.58 -6.44
CA GLN A 199 16.02 -11.93 -7.37
C GLN A 199 14.64 -11.67 -6.76
N GLY A 200 13.83 -10.85 -7.44
CA GLY A 200 12.49 -10.47 -6.99
C GLY A 200 12.46 -9.62 -5.71
N ARG A 201 13.57 -8.99 -5.30
CA ARG A 201 13.64 -8.16 -4.08
C ARG A 201 13.91 -6.70 -4.40
N MET A 202 13.30 -5.81 -3.63
CA MET A 202 13.68 -4.40 -3.62
C MET A 202 15.01 -4.23 -2.90
N LEU A 203 15.89 -3.42 -3.48
CA LEU A 203 17.22 -3.17 -2.95
C LEU A 203 17.17 -1.96 -2.03
N VAL A 204 17.80 -2.09 -0.87
CA VAL A 204 17.93 -1.00 0.11
C VAL A 204 19.40 -0.86 0.46
N GLY A 205 19.87 0.37 0.61
CA GLY A 205 21.23 0.66 1.07
C GLY A 205 21.43 0.11 2.49
N VAL A 206 22.55 -0.56 2.72
CA VAL A 206 22.90 -1.03 4.05
C VAL A 206 23.53 0.11 4.87
N PRO A 207 23.30 0.16 6.20
CA PRO A 207 24.03 1.05 7.07
C PRO A 207 25.55 0.83 6.95
N LYS A 208 26.32 1.86 7.31
CA LYS A 208 27.78 1.76 7.33
C LYS A 208 28.22 0.55 8.16
N ASP A 209 29.15 -0.23 7.61
CA ASP A 209 29.77 -1.42 8.21
C ASP A 209 28.81 -2.61 8.48
N ALA A 210 27.53 -2.51 8.06
CA ALA A 210 26.60 -3.63 8.13
C ALA A 210 26.87 -4.67 7.02
N PRO A 211 26.67 -5.98 7.29
CA PRO A 211 26.87 -7.01 6.28
C PRO A 211 25.82 -6.88 5.16
N PRO A 212 26.23 -6.95 3.88
CA PRO A 212 25.30 -6.94 2.76
C PRO A 212 24.58 -8.28 2.60
N GLY A 213 23.50 -8.31 1.81
CA GLY A 213 22.81 -9.55 1.43
C GLY A 213 21.79 -10.07 2.45
N LEU A 214 21.52 -9.32 3.52
CA LEU A 214 20.40 -9.62 4.41
C LEU A 214 19.07 -9.39 3.70
N SER A 215 18.15 -10.33 3.83
CA SER A 215 16.77 -10.20 3.36
C SER A 215 15.82 -9.93 4.52
N PHE A 216 14.90 -8.99 4.34
CA PHE A 216 13.81 -8.70 5.27
C PHE A 216 12.47 -8.70 4.50
N GLY A 217 11.36 -8.86 5.22
CA GLY A 217 10.00 -8.84 4.67
C GLY A 217 9.52 -10.20 4.17
N GLY A 218 8.53 -10.18 3.27
CA GLY A 218 7.90 -11.38 2.72
C GLY A 218 8.73 -12.13 1.67
N LYS A 219 8.07 -13.06 0.99
CA LYS A 219 8.64 -13.80 -0.16
C LYS A 219 9.07 -12.83 -1.27
N SER A 220 10.11 -13.17 -2.02
CA SER A 220 10.49 -12.43 -3.23
C SER A 220 9.32 -12.38 -4.21
N LEU A 221 9.23 -11.30 -4.99
CA LEU A 221 8.27 -11.16 -6.08
C LEU A 221 8.57 -12.17 -7.17
N ALA A 222 7.57 -12.96 -7.57
CA ALA A 222 7.58 -13.74 -8.79
C ALA A 222 7.63 -12.83 -10.03
N SER A 223 7.90 -13.40 -11.20
CA SER A 223 7.87 -12.65 -12.45
C SER A 223 6.46 -12.10 -12.72
N ALA A 224 6.39 -10.80 -13.00
CA ALA A 224 5.14 -10.06 -13.17
C ALA A 224 4.11 -10.25 -12.04
N GLU A 225 4.55 -10.50 -10.80
CA GLU A 225 3.64 -10.69 -9.67
C GLU A 225 2.93 -9.37 -9.30
N ASP A 226 1.60 -9.39 -9.33
CA ASP A 226 0.75 -8.39 -8.69
C ASP A 226 0.45 -8.83 -7.25
N ARG A 227 1.30 -8.38 -6.32
CA ARG A 227 1.19 -8.78 -4.91
C ARG A 227 0.00 -8.12 -4.24
N LYS A 228 -0.91 -8.96 -3.76
CA LYS A 228 -2.08 -8.54 -2.99
C LYS A 228 -1.85 -8.64 -1.49
N HIS A 229 -2.66 -7.91 -0.75
CA HIS A 229 -2.78 -7.97 0.70
C HIS A 229 -4.23 -7.62 1.09
N GLY A 230 -4.64 -8.10 2.26
CA GLY A 230 -5.83 -7.62 2.98
C GLY A 230 -5.47 -7.12 4.38
N HIS A 231 -6.48 -6.65 5.10
CA HIS A 231 -6.38 -6.20 6.48
C HIS A 231 -7.49 -6.82 7.31
N ASP A 232 -7.18 -7.13 8.57
CA ASP A 232 -8.22 -7.43 9.56
C ASP A 232 -8.89 -6.11 9.99
N VAL A 233 -10.20 -6.13 10.13
CA VAL A 233 -11.00 -4.99 10.56
C VAL A 233 -11.82 -5.38 11.77
N ALA A 234 -11.81 -4.54 12.80
CA ALA A 234 -12.65 -4.70 13.97
C ALA A 234 -13.15 -3.34 14.44
N GLY A 235 -14.32 -3.35 15.07
CA GLY A 235 -14.92 -2.15 15.63
C GLY A 235 -16.21 -2.47 16.36
N SER A 236 -17.00 -1.44 16.63
CA SER A 236 -18.29 -1.58 17.28
C SER A 236 -19.31 -0.61 16.72
N PHE A 237 -20.59 -0.96 16.76
CA PHE A 237 -21.68 -0.03 16.54
C PHE A 237 -22.68 -0.08 17.68
N MET A 238 -23.47 0.99 17.81
CA MET A 238 -24.57 1.06 18.76
C MET A 238 -25.87 0.81 18.01
N THR A 239 -26.71 -0.08 18.52
CA THR A 239 -28.13 -0.05 18.15
C THR A 239 -28.80 1.16 18.81
N SER A 240 -30.01 1.47 18.36
CA SER A 240 -30.83 2.53 18.96
C SER A 240 -32.13 1.93 19.46
N PRO A 241 -32.63 2.38 20.62
CA PRO A 241 -33.89 1.89 21.14
C PRO A 241 -35.04 2.33 20.23
N HIS A 242 -36.03 1.45 20.07
CA HIS A 242 -37.26 1.74 19.34
C HIS A 242 -38.45 1.73 20.32
N GLY A 243 -39.37 2.67 20.16
CA GLY A 243 -40.60 2.69 20.93
C GLY A 243 -41.50 1.52 20.51
N ILE A 244 -42.00 0.76 21.48
CA ILE A 244 -42.98 -0.31 21.27
C ILE A 244 -44.39 0.21 21.52
N ALA A 245 -45.35 -0.14 20.67
CA ALA A 245 -46.74 0.26 20.81
C ALA A 245 -47.61 -0.91 21.29
N LEU A 246 -48.62 -0.57 22.12
CA LEU A 246 -49.65 -1.48 22.65
C LEU A 246 -49.08 -2.61 23.52
N ALA A 247 -49.20 -2.43 24.84
CA ALA A 247 -48.93 -3.50 25.79
C ALA A 247 -50.15 -4.46 25.88
N SER A 248 -50.38 -5.31 24.89
CA SER A 248 -51.33 -6.42 24.97
C SER A 248 -50.67 -7.77 24.65
N GLY A 249 -51.22 -8.87 25.20
CA GLY A 249 -50.67 -10.22 25.02
C GLY A 249 -49.57 -10.61 26.01
N CYS A 250 -49.04 -11.84 25.92
CA CYS A 250 -47.86 -12.27 26.67
C CYS A 250 -46.72 -12.64 25.74
N CYS A 251 -45.52 -12.35 26.24
CA CYS A 251 -44.26 -13.03 25.94
C CYS A 251 -43.87 -13.04 24.47
N ALA A 252 -43.18 -11.97 24.05
CA ALA A 252 -42.55 -11.89 22.74
C ALA A 252 -41.02 -11.92 22.90
N ASP A 253 -40.35 -12.65 22.02
CA ASP A 253 -38.91 -12.93 22.03
C ASP A 253 -38.26 -12.62 20.67
N GLY A 254 -36.94 -12.80 20.60
CA GLY A 254 -36.19 -12.64 19.35
C GLY A 254 -35.99 -11.20 18.90
N TYR A 255 -36.21 -10.20 19.77
CA TYR A 255 -35.86 -8.81 19.47
C TYR A 255 -34.37 -8.56 19.66
N ALA A 256 -33.76 -7.74 18.80
CA ALA A 256 -32.40 -7.28 19.02
C ALA A 256 -32.33 -6.40 20.27
N LYS A 257 -31.39 -6.69 21.16
CA LYS A 257 -31.14 -5.91 22.37
C LYS A 257 -30.53 -4.55 22.01
N ASP A 258 -30.97 -3.49 22.69
CA ASP A 258 -30.30 -2.19 22.61
C ASP A 258 -28.92 -2.27 23.28
N GLY A 259 -27.87 -1.86 22.59
CA GLY A 259 -26.51 -2.00 23.10
C GLY A 259 -25.42 -1.78 22.06
N GLN A 260 -24.18 -1.91 22.56
CA GLN A 260 -22.99 -1.94 21.73
C GLN A 260 -22.78 -3.35 21.21
N TYR A 261 -22.54 -3.47 19.91
CA TYR A 261 -22.18 -4.71 19.24
C TYR A 261 -20.82 -4.55 18.60
N ASP A 262 -19.91 -5.45 18.95
CA ASP A 262 -18.62 -5.54 18.33
C ASP A 262 -18.74 -6.34 17.03
N TYR A 263 -17.92 -5.97 16.04
CA TYR A 263 -17.79 -6.71 14.80
C TYR A 263 -16.32 -6.97 14.50
N ALA A 264 -16.07 -8.07 13.81
CA ALA A 264 -14.79 -8.39 13.22
C ALA A 264 -15.00 -8.85 11.78
N GLY A 265 -14.00 -8.62 10.94
CA GLY A 265 -14.04 -8.97 9.54
C GLY A 265 -12.67 -8.76 8.91
N ALA A 266 -12.66 -8.79 7.59
CA ALA A 266 -11.48 -8.53 6.80
C ALA A 266 -11.83 -7.66 5.60
N THR A 267 -10.81 -7.02 5.07
CA THR A 267 -10.91 -6.45 3.73
C THR A 267 -10.78 -7.53 2.68
N ASP A 268 -11.20 -7.23 1.45
CA ASP A 268 -10.79 -8.03 0.30
C ASP A 268 -9.27 -7.91 0.04
N GLU A 269 -8.78 -8.80 -0.82
CA GLU A 269 -7.38 -8.81 -1.27
C GLU A 269 -7.17 -7.81 -2.40
N GLY A 270 -6.36 -6.77 -2.13
CA GLY A 270 -6.04 -5.70 -3.07
C GLY A 270 -4.54 -5.46 -3.20
N ASN A 271 -4.11 -4.85 -4.32
CA ASN A 271 -2.73 -4.38 -4.44
C ASN A 271 -2.59 -2.96 -3.87
N ALA A 272 -1.40 -2.62 -3.37
CA ALA A 272 -1.09 -1.26 -2.91
C ALA A 272 -0.77 -0.30 -4.07
N GLY A 273 -0.91 -0.75 -5.32
CA GLY A 273 -0.63 0.03 -6.51
C GLY A 273 0.85 0.32 -6.74
N LEU A 274 1.77 -0.48 -6.21
CA LEU A 274 3.22 -0.30 -6.34
C LEU A 274 3.71 -0.69 -7.75
N PRO A 275 4.08 0.26 -8.63
CA PRO A 275 4.39 -0.08 -10.00
C PRO A 275 5.85 -0.49 -10.16
N VAL A 276 6.06 -1.69 -10.69
CA VAL A 276 7.42 -2.23 -10.87
C VAL A 276 7.73 -2.47 -12.35
N ILE A 277 9.01 -2.48 -12.66
CA ILE A 277 9.58 -3.09 -13.86
C ILE A 277 10.68 -4.06 -13.45
N GLN A 278 10.64 -5.27 -13.98
CA GLN A 278 11.64 -6.28 -13.72
C GLN A 278 12.78 -6.17 -14.73
N LEU A 279 14.01 -6.02 -14.24
CA LEU A 279 15.23 -5.93 -15.04
C LEU A 279 16.23 -6.97 -14.56
N LEU A 280 17.10 -7.43 -15.44
CA LEU A 280 18.18 -8.33 -15.05
C LEU A 280 19.18 -7.53 -14.21
N GLN A 281 19.41 -7.94 -12.96
CA GLN A 281 20.51 -7.40 -12.16
C GLN A 281 21.73 -8.29 -12.28
N CYS A 282 22.89 -7.70 -12.58
CA CYS A 282 24.14 -8.42 -12.65
C CYS A 282 25.17 -7.87 -11.67
N GLN A 283 25.95 -8.78 -11.10
CA GLN A 283 27.05 -8.54 -10.19
C GLN A 283 28.39 -8.78 -10.88
N LYS A 284 29.34 -7.85 -10.72
CA LYS A 284 30.71 -8.00 -11.21
C LYS A 284 31.45 -9.12 -10.46
N MET A 285 32.05 -10.05 -11.21
CA MET A 285 32.83 -11.20 -10.69
C MET A 285 34.31 -10.90 -10.49
#